data_AF-C5DPS0-F1
#
_entry.id   AF-C5DPS0-F1
#
_cell.length_a   1.000
_cell.length_b   1.000
_cell.length_c   1.000
_cell.angle_alpha   90.00
_cell.angle_beta   90.00
_cell.angle_gamma   90.00
#
_symmetry.space_group_name_H-M   'P 1'
#
loop_
_entity.id
_entity.type
_entity.pdbx_description
1 polymer ?
#
loop_
_entity_poly.entity_id
_entity_poly.type
_entity_poly.pdbx_seq_one_letter_code
_entity_poly.pdbx_strand_id
1 'polypeptide(L)'
;MSMNRSQAEKFKDIHLNHKYNLIHMLPSTEVPALSGFYLKSFYNGTKRYRLRLPESIVEPDSKFCGNCGAVRIPLFNTDMSITESNNEATSESTRTLQYTCLHCKNQAQVAPVRVQKQTPVNVKQSVGAKEEEQKQDKVNKKTSSARERAKKRKKSTLSDMLSQKNEEKKSKSFSLSLESMIQND
;
A
#
# COMPACT_ATOMS: atom_id res chain seq x y z
N MET A 1 40.33 -18.14 -18.97
CA MET A 1 39.77 -16.91 -19.58
C MET A 1 38.98 -16.17 -18.51
N SER A 2 39.40 -14.96 -18.16
CA SER A 2 38.68 -14.13 -17.18
C SER A 2 37.52 -13.42 -17.87
N MET A 3 36.30 -13.59 -17.36
CA MET A 3 35.11 -12.90 -17.87
C MET A 3 35.20 -11.41 -17.54
N ASN A 4 34.78 -10.54 -18.46
CA ASN A 4 34.73 -9.10 -18.20
C ASN A 4 33.82 -8.81 -16.99
N ARG A 5 34.27 -7.96 -16.07
CA ARG A 5 33.53 -7.63 -14.83
C ARG A 5 32.11 -7.16 -15.10
N SER A 6 31.91 -6.31 -16.10
CA SER A 6 30.58 -5.80 -16.46
C SER A 6 29.64 -6.90 -16.98
N GLN A 7 30.18 -7.87 -17.72
CA GLN A 7 29.44 -9.03 -18.19
C GLN A 7 29.12 -9.99 -17.03
N ALA A 8 30.04 -10.16 -16.09
CA ALA A 8 29.84 -10.98 -14.91
C ALA A 8 28.73 -10.39 -13.99
N GLU A 9 28.69 -9.06 -13.82
CA GLU A 9 27.64 -8.38 -13.07
C GLU A 9 26.27 -8.53 -13.75
N LYS A 10 26.18 -8.32 -15.07
CA LYS A 10 24.94 -8.57 -15.83
C LYS A 10 24.48 -10.02 -15.73
N PHE A 11 25.41 -10.97 -15.86
CA PHE A 11 25.10 -12.39 -15.76
C PHE A 11 24.56 -12.74 -14.37
N LYS A 12 25.17 -12.21 -13.30
CA LYS A 12 24.69 -12.38 -11.92
C LYS A 12 23.23 -11.93 -11.78
N ASP A 13 22.89 -10.75 -12.30
CA ASP A 13 21.54 -10.21 -12.17
C ASP A 13 20.52 -11.04 -12.96
N ILE A 14 20.84 -11.42 -14.21
CA ILE A 14 20.00 -12.30 -15.04
C ILE A 14 19.81 -13.66 -14.37
N HIS A 15 20.89 -14.25 -13.85
CA HIS A 15 20.87 -15.56 -13.22
C HIS A 15 20.00 -15.58 -11.95
N LEU A 16 20.11 -14.56 -11.11
CA LEU A 16 19.30 -14.44 -9.89
C LEU A 16 17.83 -14.15 -10.20
N ASN A 17 17.55 -13.23 -11.14
CA ASN A 17 16.20 -12.95 -11.59
C ASN A 17 15.53 -14.19 -12.17
N HIS A 18 16.26 -14.96 -12.99
CA HIS A 18 15.75 -16.20 -13.55
C HIS A 18 15.36 -17.20 -12.45
N LYS A 19 16.22 -17.44 -11.45
CA LYS A 19 15.91 -18.31 -10.31
C LYS A 19 14.69 -17.82 -9.53
N TYR A 20 14.60 -16.51 -9.30
CA TYR A 20 13.48 -15.92 -8.58
C TYR A 20 12.17 -16.08 -9.35
N ASN A 21 12.18 -15.85 -10.66
CA ASN A 21 11.03 -16.05 -11.52
C ASN A 21 10.55 -17.50 -11.51
N LEU A 22 11.47 -18.47 -11.57
CA LEU A 22 11.12 -19.89 -11.48
C LEU A 22 10.33 -20.19 -10.20
N ILE A 23 10.75 -19.65 -9.05
CA ILE A 23 10.04 -19.87 -7.79
C ILE A 23 8.60 -19.31 -7.83
N HIS A 24 8.39 -18.19 -8.52
CA HIS A 24 7.07 -17.54 -8.61
C HIS A 24 6.15 -18.18 -9.66
N MET A 25 6.70 -18.93 -10.61
CA MET A 25 5.91 -19.70 -11.58
C MET A 25 5.45 -21.05 -11.03
N LEU A 26 6.13 -21.60 -10.02
CA LEU A 26 5.82 -22.92 -9.45
C LEU A 26 4.39 -23.08 -8.93
N PRO A 27 3.77 -22.09 -8.26
CA PRO A 27 2.38 -22.22 -7.81
C PRO A 27 1.40 -22.56 -8.94
N SER A 28 1.68 -22.12 -10.18
CA SER A 28 0.86 -22.42 -11.36
C SER A 28 1.08 -23.82 -11.92
N THR A 29 2.17 -24.50 -11.55
CA THR A 29 2.52 -25.84 -12.05
C THR A 29 2.00 -26.98 -11.18
N GLU A 30 1.25 -26.67 -10.10
CA GLU A 30 0.61 -27.64 -9.19
C GLU A 30 1.54 -28.67 -8.54
N VAL A 31 2.87 -28.50 -8.58
CA VAL A 31 3.84 -29.37 -7.91
C VAL A 31 4.53 -28.62 -6.75
N PRO A 32 3.98 -28.66 -5.53
CA PRO A 32 4.52 -27.91 -4.39
C PRO A 32 5.87 -28.42 -3.90
N ALA A 33 6.19 -29.70 -4.14
CA ALA A 33 7.43 -30.34 -3.70
C ALA A 33 8.69 -29.65 -4.26
N LEU A 34 8.58 -29.03 -5.45
CA LEU A 34 9.70 -28.35 -6.09
C LEU A 34 9.97 -26.96 -5.48
N SER A 35 9.00 -26.36 -4.80
CA SER A 35 9.12 -24.99 -4.28
C SER A 35 10.30 -24.82 -3.32
N GLY A 36 10.45 -25.72 -2.34
CA GLY A 36 11.60 -25.72 -1.43
C GLY A 36 12.94 -25.93 -2.14
N PHE A 37 12.99 -26.76 -3.20
CA PHE A 37 14.21 -26.98 -3.97
C PHE A 37 14.67 -25.71 -4.71
N TYR A 38 13.75 -25.06 -5.42
CA TYR A 38 14.05 -23.83 -6.15
C TYR A 38 14.35 -22.67 -5.20
N LEU A 39 13.64 -22.55 -4.08
CA LEU A 39 13.91 -21.56 -3.04
C LEU A 39 15.32 -21.73 -2.46
N LYS A 40 15.70 -22.96 -2.11
CA LYS A 40 17.07 -23.29 -1.67
C LYS A 40 18.10 -22.96 -2.75
N SER A 41 17.82 -23.25 -4.01
CA SER A 41 18.69 -22.92 -5.15
C SER A 41 18.90 -21.41 -5.30
N PHE A 42 17.86 -20.61 -5.08
CA PHE A 42 17.94 -19.15 -5.07
C PHE A 42 18.78 -18.62 -3.92
N TYR A 43 18.51 -19.06 -2.68
CA TYR A 43 19.31 -18.65 -1.51
C TYR A 43 20.78 -19.06 -1.63
N ASN A 44 21.07 -20.23 -2.21
CA ASN A 44 22.44 -20.64 -2.50
C ASN A 44 23.10 -19.72 -3.54
N GLY A 45 22.35 -19.28 -4.55
CA GLY A 45 22.82 -18.30 -5.53
C GLY A 45 23.17 -16.96 -4.87
N THR A 46 22.27 -16.42 -4.07
CA THR A 46 22.49 -15.12 -3.39
C THR A 46 23.64 -15.19 -2.39
N LYS A 47 23.78 -16.30 -1.66
CA LYS A 47 24.93 -16.57 -0.77
C LYS A 47 26.25 -16.60 -1.53
N ARG A 48 26.32 -17.25 -2.70
CA ARG A 48 27.54 -17.29 -3.54
C ARG A 48 27.96 -15.90 -3.99
N TYR A 49 27.00 -15.04 -4.35
CA TYR A 49 27.26 -13.67 -4.75
C TYR A 49 27.39 -12.67 -3.59
N ARG A 50 27.28 -13.15 -2.33
CA ARG A 50 27.35 -12.32 -1.11
C ARG A 50 26.36 -11.15 -1.11
N LEU A 51 25.18 -11.37 -1.67
CA LEU A 51 24.13 -10.35 -1.69
C LEU A 51 23.28 -10.42 -0.43
N ARG A 52 22.97 -9.26 0.15
CA ARG A 52 21.97 -9.14 1.21
C ARG A 52 20.60 -8.98 0.58
N LEU A 53 19.68 -9.86 0.95
CA LEU A 53 18.30 -9.80 0.54
C LEU A 53 17.47 -9.00 1.56
N PRO A 54 16.36 -8.38 1.12
CA PRO A 54 15.37 -7.79 2.03
C PRO A 54 14.82 -8.80 3.03
N GLU A 55 14.49 -8.34 4.24
CA GLU A 55 13.94 -9.17 5.33
C GLU A 55 12.66 -9.88 4.92
N SER A 56 11.80 -9.23 4.14
CA SER A 56 10.57 -9.85 3.61
C SER A 56 10.78 -11.13 2.79
N ILE A 57 11.97 -11.33 2.23
CA ILE A 57 12.34 -12.52 1.44
C ILE A 57 13.06 -13.55 2.31
N VAL A 58 13.77 -13.11 3.35
CA VAL A 58 14.63 -13.96 4.19
C VAL A 58 13.87 -14.52 5.40
N GLU A 59 12.96 -13.72 5.97
CA GLU A 59 12.20 -14.11 7.15
C GLU A 59 11.33 -15.33 6.86
N PRO A 60 11.40 -16.36 7.71
CA PRO A 60 10.52 -17.51 7.58
C PRO A 60 9.08 -17.05 7.71
N ASP A 61 8.20 -17.62 6.89
CA ASP A 61 6.77 -17.36 6.92
C ASP A 61 6.32 -15.92 6.60
N SER A 62 7.22 -15.04 6.14
CA SER A 62 6.84 -13.74 5.60
C SER A 62 6.30 -13.90 4.17
N LYS A 63 7.20 -14.07 3.18
CA LYS A 63 6.82 -14.29 1.78
C LYS A 63 6.70 -15.76 1.39
N PHE A 64 7.56 -16.62 1.95
CA PHE A 64 7.58 -18.05 1.66
C PHE A 64 7.16 -18.83 2.90
N CYS A 65 6.51 -19.97 2.71
CA CYS A 65 6.24 -20.88 3.80
C CYS A 65 7.56 -21.43 4.38
N GLY A 66 7.76 -21.31 5.69
CA GLY A 66 8.94 -21.81 6.39
C GLY A 66 9.08 -23.34 6.37
N ASN A 67 7.98 -24.07 6.12
CA ASN A 67 8.00 -25.53 6.04
C ASN A 67 8.25 -26.03 4.61
N CYS A 68 7.36 -25.72 3.65
CA CYS A 68 7.47 -26.25 2.28
C CYS A 68 8.25 -25.36 1.30
N GLY A 69 8.49 -24.08 1.61
CA GLY A 69 9.16 -23.14 0.71
C GLY A 69 8.28 -22.57 -0.41
N ALA A 70 6.97 -22.83 -0.41
CA ALA A 70 6.03 -22.27 -1.38
C ALA A 70 5.86 -20.75 -1.18
N VAL A 71 5.73 -20.00 -2.27
CA VAL A 71 5.35 -18.58 -2.24
C VAL A 71 3.94 -18.47 -1.66
N ARG A 72 3.73 -17.59 -0.68
CA ARG A 72 2.40 -17.33 -0.13
C ARG A 72 1.64 -16.38 -1.04
N ILE A 73 0.58 -16.90 -1.66
CA ILE A 73 -0.34 -16.16 -2.51
C ILE A 73 -1.71 -16.19 -1.83
N PRO A 74 -2.19 -15.04 -1.31
CA PRO A 74 -3.55 -14.87 -0.81
C PRO A 74 -4.60 -15.50 -1.72
N LEU A 75 -5.57 -16.19 -1.14
CA LEU A 75 -6.73 -16.77 -1.84
C LEU A 75 -6.39 -17.88 -2.86
N PHE A 76 -5.12 -18.26 -2.99
CA PHE A 76 -4.69 -19.32 -3.91
C PHE A 76 -4.09 -20.50 -3.16
N ASN A 77 -3.03 -20.28 -2.39
CA ASN A 77 -2.35 -21.34 -1.63
C ASN A 77 -2.13 -20.98 -0.16
N THR A 78 -2.68 -19.85 0.28
CA THR A 78 -2.58 -19.35 1.65
C THR A 78 -3.92 -18.76 2.09
N ASP A 79 -4.43 -19.27 3.20
CA ASP A 79 -5.57 -18.71 3.90
C ASP A 79 -5.11 -17.70 4.95
N MET A 80 -5.90 -16.65 5.12
CA MET A 80 -5.66 -15.58 6.09
C MET A 80 -6.84 -15.49 7.05
N SER A 81 -6.57 -15.53 8.33
CA SER A 81 -7.57 -15.33 9.38
C SER A 81 -7.03 -14.41 10.47
N ILE A 82 -7.92 -13.63 11.08
CA ILE A 82 -7.58 -12.84 12.26
C ILE A 82 -8.00 -13.66 13.47
N THR A 83 -7.04 -13.98 14.33
CA THR A 83 -7.28 -14.64 15.61
C THR A 83 -7.26 -13.60 16.72
N GLU A 84 -8.27 -13.62 17.58
CA GLU A 84 -8.35 -12.76 18.76
C GLU A 84 -8.13 -13.62 20.00
N SER A 85 -7.13 -13.28 20.80
CA SER A 85 -6.93 -13.86 22.12
C SER A 85 -7.23 -12.82 23.19
N ASN A 86 -8.17 -13.15 24.08
CA ASN A 86 -8.49 -12.34 25.24
C ASN A 86 -7.69 -12.87 26.43
N ASN A 87 -6.81 -12.05 26.99
CA ASN A 87 -6.21 -12.36 28.28
C ASN A 87 -7.13 -11.83 29.39
N GLU A 88 -7.82 -12.75 30.08
CA GLU A 88 -8.76 -12.43 31.16
C GLU A 88 -8.09 -11.72 32.34
N ALA A 89 -6.78 -11.90 32.53
CA ALA A 89 -6.01 -11.31 33.62
C ALA A 89 -5.69 -9.81 33.43
N THR A 90 -5.65 -9.30 32.20
CA THR A 90 -5.17 -7.92 31.91
C THR A 90 -6.16 -7.05 31.15
N SER A 91 -7.36 -7.53 30.84
CA SER A 91 -8.37 -6.79 30.03
C SER A 91 -7.91 -6.47 28.60
N GLU A 92 -6.74 -6.93 28.18
CA GLU A 92 -6.15 -6.68 26.86
C GLU A 92 -6.60 -7.78 25.89
N SER A 93 -7.12 -7.35 24.73
CA SER A 93 -7.33 -8.23 23.57
C SER A 93 -6.17 -8.09 22.60
N THR A 94 -5.51 -9.19 22.29
CA THR A 94 -4.49 -9.24 21.22
C THR A 94 -5.11 -9.77 19.95
N ARG A 95 -4.94 -9.02 18.85
CA ARG A 95 -5.32 -9.47 17.50
C ARG A 95 -4.06 -9.90 16.76
N THR A 96 -4.06 -11.12 16.26
CA THR A 96 -2.97 -11.69 15.46
C THR A 96 -3.48 -12.04 14.07
N LEU A 97 -2.72 -11.67 13.04
CA LEU A 97 -2.96 -12.14 11.68
C LEU A 97 -2.30 -13.51 11.55
N GLN A 98 -3.08 -14.52 11.21
CA GLN A 98 -2.63 -15.88 11.01
C GLN A 98 -2.71 -16.25 9.53
N TYR A 99 -1.60 -16.76 9.01
CA TYR A 99 -1.49 -17.34 7.68
C TYR A 99 -1.45 -18.86 7.77
N THR A 100 -2.25 -19.55 6.96
CA THR A 100 -2.24 -21.01 6.87
C THR A 100 -1.91 -21.43 5.45
N CYS A 101 -0.82 -22.18 5.27
CA CYS A 101 -0.44 -22.71 3.96
C CYS A 101 -1.31 -23.90 3.57
N LEU A 102 -1.96 -23.87 2.40
CA LEU A 102 -2.84 -24.95 1.95
C LEU A 102 -2.09 -26.23 1.57
N HIS A 103 -0.81 -26.13 1.19
CA HIS A 103 -0.02 -27.30 0.78
C HIS A 103 0.46 -28.17 1.95
N CYS A 104 0.93 -27.55 3.04
CA CYS A 104 1.53 -28.26 4.17
C CYS A 104 0.84 -28.03 5.51
N LYS A 105 -0.23 -27.22 5.53
CA LYS A 105 -1.01 -26.84 6.71
C LYS A 105 -0.19 -26.11 7.79
N ASN A 106 1.01 -25.62 7.45
CA ASN A 106 1.81 -24.81 8.37
C ASN A 106 1.09 -23.50 8.68
N GLN A 107 1.02 -23.16 9.95
CA GLN A 107 0.42 -21.93 10.44
C GLN A 107 1.53 -20.98 10.87
N ALA A 108 1.43 -19.72 10.48
CA ALA A 108 2.33 -18.68 10.94
C ALA A 108 1.55 -17.46 11.39
N GLN A 109 1.95 -16.88 12.50
CA GLN A 109 1.33 -15.70 13.07
C GLN A 109 2.25 -14.51 12.88
N VAL A 110 1.71 -13.40 12.42
CA VAL A 110 2.39 -12.11 12.44
C VAL A 110 2.22 -11.51 13.83
N ALA A 111 3.23 -10.75 14.27
CA ALA A 111 3.30 -10.17 15.60
C ALA A 111 1.96 -9.57 16.06
N PRO A 112 1.52 -9.87 17.29
CA PRO A 112 0.24 -9.42 17.83
C PRO A 112 0.16 -7.90 17.91
N VAL A 113 -0.93 -7.34 17.41
CA VAL A 113 -1.30 -5.95 17.68
C VAL A 113 -2.17 -5.94 18.93
N ARG A 114 -1.72 -5.22 19.97
CA ARG A 114 -2.55 -4.97 21.16
C ARG A 114 -3.69 -4.04 20.79
N VAL A 115 -4.91 -4.48 21.01
CA VAL A 115 -6.10 -3.66 20.83
C VAL A 115 -6.67 -3.38 22.20
N GLN A 116 -6.66 -2.11 22.62
CA GLN A 116 -7.45 -1.69 23.77
C GLN A 116 -8.92 -1.78 23.37
N LYS A 117 -9.71 -2.54 24.12
CA LYS A 117 -11.17 -2.52 23.97
C LYS A 117 -11.63 -1.10 24.24
N GLN A 118 -12.00 -0.36 23.19
CA GLN A 118 -12.81 0.83 23.36
C GLN A 118 -14.14 0.33 23.91
N THR A 119 -14.34 0.52 25.22
CA THR A 119 -15.67 0.38 25.81
C THR A 119 -16.62 1.24 24.98
N PRO A 120 -17.70 0.68 24.41
CA PRO A 120 -18.68 1.51 23.75
C PRO A 120 -19.25 2.44 24.82
N VAL A 121 -18.87 3.72 24.77
CA VAL A 121 -19.57 4.74 25.54
C VAL A 121 -20.97 4.76 24.95
N ASN A 122 -21.88 4.10 25.65
CA ASN A 122 -23.30 4.08 25.35
C ASN A 122 -23.83 5.49 25.61
N VAL A 123 -23.58 6.40 24.66
CA VAL A 123 -24.28 7.67 24.60
C VAL A 123 -25.69 7.31 24.18
N LYS A 124 -26.55 7.08 25.17
CA LYS A 124 -28.00 7.11 25.00
C LYS A 124 -28.35 8.51 24.49
N GLN A 125 -28.37 8.67 23.17
CA GLN A 125 -29.05 9.79 22.53
C GLN A 125 -30.55 9.54 22.69
N SER A 126 -31.10 9.92 23.84
CA SER A 126 -32.52 10.22 23.96
C SER A 126 -32.79 11.51 23.20
N VAL A 127 -33.08 11.41 21.91
CA VAL A 127 -33.69 12.52 21.17
C VAL A 127 -35.20 12.35 21.28
N GLY A 128 -35.74 12.90 22.36
CA GLY A 128 -37.17 13.16 22.46
C GLY A 128 -37.58 14.15 21.38
N ALA A 129 -38.67 13.83 20.69
CA ALA A 129 -39.35 14.75 19.80
C ALA A 129 -39.71 16.03 20.56
N LYS A 130 -39.24 17.19 20.07
CA LYS A 130 -39.86 18.48 20.36
C LYS A 130 -39.83 19.34 19.10
N GLU A 131 -40.99 19.92 18.88
CA GLU A 131 -41.45 20.67 17.74
C GLU A 131 -40.69 21.99 17.57
N GLU A 132 -40.86 22.54 16.37
CA GLU A 132 -40.34 23.81 15.88
C GLU A 132 -40.70 24.99 16.79
N GLU A 133 -39.72 25.83 17.12
CA GLU A 133 -39.96 27.26 17.29
C GLU A 133 -38.89 28.08 16.58
N GLN A 134 -39.38 28.93 15.68
CA GLN A 134 -38.65 29.92 14.92
C GLN A 134 -38.14 31.03 15.87
N LYS A 135 -36.86 31.40 15.76
CA LYS A 135 -36.44 32.78 16.01
C LYS A 135 -35.50 33.25 14.91
N GLN A 136 -35.93 34.34 14.29
CA GLN A 136 -35.17 35.15 13.34
C GLN A 136 -34.03 35.84 14.08
N ASP A 137 -32.82 35.79 13.52
CA ASP A 137 -31.86 36.88 13.71
C ASP A 137 -31.04 37.11 12.45
N LYS A 138 -31.09 38.36 12.00
CA LYS A 138 -30.37 38.90 10.85
C LYS A 138 -28.96 39.30 11.27
N VAL A 139 -27.92 38.64 10.75
CA VAL A 139 -26.58 39.27 10.62
C VAL A 139 -25.93 38.92 9.28
N ASN A 140 -25.42 39.97 8.65
CA ASN A 140 -24.95 40.14 7.29
C ASN A 140 -23.70 39.33 6.86
N LYS A 141 -23.70 38.96 5.57
CA LYS A 141 -22.56 38.90 4.59
C LYS A 141 -21.24 38.23 5.01
N LYS A 142 -20.94 37.09 4.36
CA LYS A 142 -19.77 36.85 3.46
C LYS A 142 -19.88 35.45 2.80
N THR A 143 -20.68 35.33 1.74
CA THR A 143 -21.02 34.07 1.04
C THR A 143 -20.24 33.80 -0.25
N SER A 144 -19.02 34.36 -0.42
CA SER A 144 -18.21 34.07 -1.63
C SER A 144 -17.44 32.75 -1.54
N SER A 145 -16.81 32.45 -0.39
CA SER A 145 -15.93 31.29 -0.23
C SER A 145 -16.62 29.92 -0.34
N ALA A 146 -17.79 29.78 0.30
CA ALA A 146 -18.55 28.53 0.28
C ALA A 146 -19.17 28.25 -1.09
N ARG A 147 -19.63 29.31 -1.79
CA ARG A 147 -20.21 29.22 -3.12
C ARG A 147 -19.15 28.90 -4.19
N GLU A 148 -17.93 29.42 -4.05
CA GLU A 148 -16.79 29.05 -4.91
C GLU A 148 -16.30 27.62 -4.68
N ARG A 149 -16.23 27.15 -3.43
CA ARG A 149 -15.90 25.74 -3.15
C ARG A 149 -16.93 24.78 -3.74
N ALA A 150 -18.22 25.12 -3.65
CA ALA A 150 -19.28 24.32 -4.25
C ALA A 150 -19.17 24.28 -5.78
N LYS A 151 -18.80 25.39 -6.43
CA LYS A 151 -18.56 25.43 -7.89
C LYS A 151 -17.33 24.61 -8.29
N LYS A 152 -16.21 24.67 -7.55
CA LYS A 152 -15.01 23.87 -7.82
C LYS A 152 -15.27 22.36 -7.72
N ARG A 153 -16.16 21.94 -6.81
CA ARG A 153 -16.54 20.53 -6.65
C ARG A 153 -17.45 20.01 -7.76
N LYS A 154 -18.08 20.88 -8.56
CA LYS A 154 -19.00 20.49 -9.65
C LYS A 154 -18.34 20.37 -11.03
N LYS A 155 -17.03 20.67 -11.16
CA LYS A 155 -16.27 20.49 -12.41
C LYS A 155 -15.59 19.12 -12.43
N SER A 156 -16.34 18.06 -12.72
CA SER A 156 -15.82 16.68 -12.77
C SER A 156 -15.50 16.20 -14.19
N THR A 157 -15.71 17.02 -15.21
CA THR A 157 -15.59 16.61 -16.63
C THR A 157 -14.35 17.22 -17.28
N LEU A 158 -13.60 16.41 -18.03
CA LEU A 158 -12.31 16.76 -18.66
C LEU A 158 -12.37 18.04 -19.52
N SER A 159 -13.51 18.27 -20.19
CA SER A 159 -13.75 19.46 -21.02
C SER A 159 -13.72 20.77 -20.21
N ASP A 160 -14.17 20.76 -18.95
CA ASP A 160 -14.17 21.94 -18.07
C ASP A 160 -12.79 22.25 -17.49
N MET A 161 -11.93 21.24 -17.36
CA MET A 161 -10.54 21.42 -16.93
C MET A 161 -9.67 22.01 -18.05
N LEU A 162 -9.94 21.62 -19.31
CA LEU A 162 -9.19 22.11 -20.48
C LEU A 162 -9.54 23.57 -20.82
N SER A 163 -10.81 23.97 -20.73
CA SER A 163 -11.23 25.35 -20.98
C SER A 163 -10.60 26.32 -19.96
N GLN A 164 -10.59 25.97 -18.67
CA GLN A 164 -9.98 26.79 -17.64
C GLN A 164 -8.45 26.94 -17.81
N LYS A 165 -7.75 25.86 -18.20
CA LYS A 165 -6.30 25.91 -18.46
C LYS A 165 -5.95 26.79 -19.66
N ASN A 166 -6.85 26.91 -20.64
CA ASN A 166 -6.65 27.77 -21.81
C ASN A 166 -6.91 29.25 -21.49
N GLU A 167 -7.86 29.56 -20.61
CA GLU A 167 -8.11 30.93 -20.13
C GLU A 167 -6.98 31.44 -19.21
N GLU A 168 -6.41 30.58 -18.37
CA GLU A 168 -5.23 30.91 -17.54
C GLU A 168 -3.97 31.17 -18.38
N LYS A 169 -3.86 30.59 -19.57
CA LYS A 169 -2.77 30.87 -20.52
C LYS A 169 -2.96 32.19 -21.27
N LYS A 170 -4.20 32.56 -21.60
CA LYS A 170 -4.52 33.85 -22.25
C LYS A 170 -4.40 35.05 -21.31
N SER A 171 -4.65 34.88 -20.02
CA SER A 171 -4.54 35.96 -19.02
C SER A 171 -3.09 36.26 -18.60
N LYS A 172 -2.14 35.37 -18.88
CA LYS A 172 -0.70 35.58 -18.63
C LYS A 172 0.06 36.26 -19.78
N SER A 173 -0.60 36.57 -20.90
CA SER A 173 0.05 37.17 -22.07
C SER A 173 -0.12 38.69 -22.18
N PHE A 174 -0.39 39.41 -21.08
CA PHE A 174 -0.42 40.87 -21.07
C PHE A 174 0.53 41.42 -20.00
N SER A 175 1.47 42.25 -20.45
CA SER A 175 2.49 43.04 -19.71
C SER A 175 3.75 42.31 -19.24
N LEU A 176 4.71 42.11 -20.16
CA LEU A 176 6.14 42.43 -19.96
C LEU A 176 6.75 42.69 -21.35
N SER A 177 6.59 43.91 -21.87
CA SER A 177 7.32 44.37 -23.06
C SER A 177 8.78 44.61 -22.68
N LEU A 178 9.69 43.99 -23.43
CA LEU A 178 11.16 44.03 -23.29
C LEU A 178 11.81 45.39 -23.66
N GLU A 179 11.06 46.49 -23.66
CA GLU A 179 11.56 47.80 -24.11
C GLU A 179 12.16 48.65 -22.96
N SER A 180 11.93 48.28 -21.70
CA SER A 180 12.39 49.07 -20.54
C SER A 180 13.76 48.68 -19.97
N MET A 181 14.52 47.82 -20.66
CA MET A 181 15.87 47.39 -20.24
C MET A 181 17.01 47.88 -21.15
N ILE A 182 16.73 48.62 -22.23
CA ILE A 182 17.75 49.07 -23.21
C ILE A 182 17.94 50.61 -23.22
N GLN A 183 17.30 51.35 -22.32
CA GLN A 183 17.54 52.80 -22.15
C GLN A 183 18.08 53.08 -20.76
N ASN A 184 19.33 52.71 -20.54
CA ASN A 184 20.26 53.32 -19.58
C ASN A 184 21.66 52.76 -19.88
N ASP A 185 22.23 53.23 -20.99
CA ASP A 185 23.67 53.38 -21.20
C ASP A 185 23.90 54.73 -21.91
#